data_AF-A0A5R8ZUT2-F1
#
_entry.id   AF-A0A5R8ZUT2-F1
#
_cell.length_a   1.000
_cell.length_b   1.000
_cell.length_c   1.000
_cell.angle_alpha   90.00
_cell.angle_beta   90.00
_cell.angle_gamma   90.00
#
_symmetry.space_group_name_H-M   'P 1'
#
loop_
_entity.id
_entity.type
_entity.pdbx_description
1 polymer ?
#
loop_
_entity_poly.entity_id
_entity_poly.type
_entity_poly.pdbx_seq_one_letter_code
_entity_poly.pdbx_strand_id
1 'polypeptide(L)'
;MKGQLVVENPIHGPIPLFADPDFVDDLTDFPIRQSLPELIEVSKSTTGIFSHFPTSVEQRLMRMIEESNGVALRPALKFSTVQINGVIEKVRSRVLEWALDLEEKGVLGEGMTFSPEEKQIVQQQHYHFGDVSGSQIQIGTSESSQHQAGGDMTALMALIKHLAGVIRKDAIDVGTRTELEAELATLRAQAASPKPKWPIIRATASSIKSVLENAAGGALASQALPYLAALIR
;
A
#
# COMPACT_ATOMS: atom_id res chain seq x y z
N MET A 1 -21.69 -4.10 -4.48
CA MET A 1 -22.43 -4.30 -5.75
C MET A 1 -22.97 -5.71 -5.73
N LYS A 2 -24.21 -5.96 -6.19
CA LYS A 2 -24.77 -7.33 -6.19
C LYS A 2 -24.45 -8.05 -7.51
N GLY A 3 -23.82 -9.22 -7.40
CA GLY A 3 -23.58 -10.12 -8.53
C GLY A 3 -24.73 -11.10 -8.72
N GLN A 4 -24.91 -11.58 -9.94
CA GLN A 4 -25.80 -12.72 -10.20
C GLN A 4 -25.02 -14.02 -9.98
N LEU A 5 -25.50 -14.87 -9.07
CA LEU A 5 -24.90 -16.18 -8.86
C LEU A 5 -25.19 -17.09 -10.06
N VAL A 6 -24.13 -17.64 -10.65
CA VAL A 6 -24.20 -18.54 -11.81
C VAL A 6 -23.26 -19.73 -11.64
N VAL A 7 -23.49 -20.78 -12.42
CA VAL A 7 -22.52 -21.85 -12.66
C VAL A 7 -22.03 -21.80 -14.09
N GLU A 8 -20.73 -22.04 -14.28
CA GLU A 8 -20.08 -22.09 -15.59
C GLU A 8 -20.36 -23.46 -16.23
N ASN A 9 -21.28 -23.51 -17.19
CA ASN A 9 -21.52 -24.71 -18.00
C ASN A 9 -20.78 -24.60 -19.34
N PRO A 10 -19.92 -25.57 -19.71
CA PRO A 10 -19.12 -25.51 -20.93
C PRO A 10 -19.96 -25.58 -22.22
N ILE A 11 -21.18 -26.12 -22.15
CA ILE A 11 -22.07 -26.31 -23.31
C ILE A 11 -23.09 -25.17 -23.40
N HIS A 12 -23.69 -24.78 -22.28
CA HIS A 12 -24.80 -23.82 -22.25
C HIS A 12 -24.40 -22.40 -21.80
N GLY A 13 -23.13 -22.19 -21.46
CA GLY A 13 -22.65 -20.94 -20.89
C GLY A 13 -23.09 -20.76 -19.43
N PRO A 14 -23.08 -19.53 -18.89
CA PRO A 14 -23.42 -19.28 -17.50
C PRO A 14 -24.91 -19.52 -17.23
N ILE A 15 -25.21 -20.47 -16.33
CA ILE A 15 -26.59 -20.81 -15.92
C ILE A 15 -26.84 -20.23 -14.53
N PRO A 16 -27.99 -19.56 -14.27
CA PRO A 16 -28.32 -19.08 -12.93
C PRO A 16 -28.31 -20.19 -11.88
N LEU A 17 -27.68 -19.90 -10.74
CA LEU A 17 -27.68 -20.78 -9.57
C LEU A 17 -28.53 -20.13 -8.47
N PHE A 18 -29.56 -20.84 -8.03
CA PHE A 18 -30.42 -20.40 -6.94
C PHE A 18 -29.86 -20.95 -5.63
N ALA A 19 -29.45 -20.05 -4.74
CA ALA A 19 -29.06 -20.38 -3.38
C ALA A 19 -30.22 -20.11 -2.42
N ASP A 20 -30.12 -20.67 -1.21
CA ASP A 20 -31.04 -20.41 -0.12
C ASP A 20 -31.08 -18.90 0.20
N PRO A 21 -32.26 -18.27 0.30
CA PRO A 21 -32.42 -16.85 0.62
C PRO A 21 -31.59 -16.38 1.81
N ASP A 22 -31.36 -17.23 2.81
CA ASP A 22 -30.59 -16.90 4.01
C ASP A 22 -29.10 -16.63 3.72
N PHE A 23 -28.57 -17.14 2.61
CA PHE A 23 -27.16 -17.04 2.24
C PHE A 23 -26.91 -16.30 0.90
N VAL A 24 -27.96 -15.97 0.15
CA VAL A 24 -27.83 -15.30 -1.17
C VAL A 24 -27.09 -13.97 -1.06
N ASP A 25 -27.39 -13.16 -0.05
CA ASP A 25 -26.78 -11.83 0.07
C ASP A 25 -25.28 -11.93 0.38
N ASP A 26 -24.88 -12.82 1.30
CA ASP A 26 -23.46 -13.07 1.62
C ASP A 26 -22.66 -13.54 0.40
N LEU A 27 -23.28 -14.33 -0.47
CA LEU A 27 -22.64 -14.86 -1.68
C LEU A 27 -22.61 -13.85 -2.83
N THR A 28 -23.59 -12.95 -2.91
CA THR A 28 -23.76 -12.03 -4.05
C THR A 28 -23.24 -10.63 -3.79
N ASP A 29 -23.01 -10.25 -2.53
CA ASP A 29 -22.42 -8.96 -2.18
C ASP A 29 -20.93 -8.92 -2.53
N PHE A 30 -20.63 -8.11 -3.53
CA PHE A 30 -19.28 -7.92 -4.04
C PHE A 30 -18.74 -6.53 -3.69
N PRO A 31 -17.69 -6.43 -2.85
CA PRO A 31 -16.99 -5.19 -2.60
C PRO A 31 -16.09 -4.84 -3.79
N ILE A 32 -16.35 -3.70 -4.42
CA ILE A 32 -15.50 -3.18 -5.50
C ILE A 32 -14.23 -2.62 -4.88
N ARG A 33 -13.07 -3.14 -5.29
CA ARG A 33 -11.74 -2.71 -4.83
C ARG A 33 -10.86 -2.18 -5.95
N GLN A 34 -11.33 -2.32 -7.19
CA GLN A 34 -10.61 -1.91 -8.39
C GLN A 34 -10.59 -0.39 -8.50
N SER A 35 -9.51 0.13 -9.09
CA SER A 35 -9.38 1.56 -9.37
C SER A 35 -10.39 2.02 -10.43
N LEU A 36 -10.71 3.32 -10.46
CA LEU A 36 -11.62 3.87 -11.47
C LEU A 36 -11.15 3.60 -12.92
N PRO A 37 -9.86 3.72 -13.27
CA PRO A 37 -9.37 3.36 -14.60
C PRO A 37 -9.62 1.88 -14.95
N GLU A 38 -9.42 0.97 -14.01
CA GLU A 38 -9.74 -0.45 -14.21
C GLU A 38 -11.22 -0.67 -14.48
N LEU A 39 -12.10 0.00 -13.72
CA LEU A 39 -13.55 -0.09 -13.93
C LEU A 39 -13.95 0.43 -15.33
N ILE A 40 -13.33 1.50 -15.80
CA ILE A 40 -13.56 2.06 -17.14
C ILE A 40 -13.14 1.06 -18.22
N GLU A 41 -12.06 0.30 -18.01
CA GLU A 41 -11.64 -0.71 -18.97
C GLU A 41 -12.55 -1.94 -18.92
N VAL A 42 -12.90 -2.41 -17.73
CA VAL A 42 -13.82 -3.54 -17.52
C VAL A 42 -15.21 -3.24 -18.11
N SER A 43 -15.68 -1.99 -18.06
CA SER A 43 -17.00 -1.63 -18.59
C SER A 43 -17.11 -1.76 -20.11
N LYS A 44 -15.98 -1.84 -20.83
CA LYS A 44 -15.92 -2.09 -22.28
C LYS A 44 -16.00 -3.57 -22.64
N SER A 45 -15.95 -4.48 -21.67
CA SER A 45 -15.98 -5.92 -21.91
C SER A 45 -17.26 -6.35 -22.64
N THR A 46 -17.11 -7.15 -23.69
CA THR A 46 -18.22 -7.76 -24.45
C THR A 46 -18.46 -9.21 -24.09
N THR A 47 -17.54 -9.85 -23.36
CA THR A 47 -17.57 -11.28 -23.02
C THR A 47 -18.23 -11.57 -21.67
N GLY A 48 -18.76 -10.55 -21.00
CA GLY A 48 -19.32 -10.64 -19.66
C GLY A 48 -18.26 -10.44 -18.58
N ILE A 49 -18.69 -10.02 -17.40
CA ILE A 49 -17.81 -9.73 -16.26
C ILE A 49 -18.08 -10.78 -15.21
N PHE A 50 -17.03 -11.50 -14.82
CA PHE A 50 -17.12 -12.60 -13.87
C PHE A 50 -16.14 -12.39 -12.72
N SER A 51 -16.56 -12.76 -11.51
CA SER A 51 -15.70 -12.90 -10.36
C SER A 51 -15.82 -14.30 -9.79
N HIS A 52 -14.67 -14.90 -9.49
CA HIS A 52 -14.59 -16.22 -8.88
C HIS A 52 -14.45 -16.11 -7.37
N PHE A 53 -14.97 -17.11 -6.67
CA PHE A 53 -14.90 -17.19 -5.22
C PHE A 53 -13.49 -17.55 -4.74
N PRO A 54 -13.12 -17.20 -3.50
CA PRO A 54 -11.94 -17.77 -2.86
C PRO A 54 -11.98 -19.30 -2.90
N THR A 55 -10.84 -19.95 -3.09
CA THR A 55 -10.75 -21.40 -3.33
C THR A 55 -11.50 -22.25 -2.31
N SER A 56 -11.45 -21.89 -1.02
CA SER A 56 -12.15 -22.61 0.05
C SER A 56 -13.67 -22.54 -0.06
N VAL A 57 -14.19 -21.39 -0.49
CA VAL A 57 -15.62 -21.15 -0.71
C VAL A 57 -16.07 -21.83 -2.00
N GLU A 58 -15.28 -21.69 -3.06
CA GLU A 58 -15.53 -22.31 -4.37
C GLU A 58 -15.65 -23.84 -4.24
N GLN A 59 -14.69 -24.50 -3.59
CA GLN A 59 -14.71 -25.96 -3.39
C GLN A 59 -15.90 -26.44 -2.54
N ARG A 60 -16.34 -25.63 -1.57
CA ARG A 60 -17.53 -25.95 -0.77
C ARG A 60 -18.79 -25.86 -1.63
N LEU A 61 -18.93 -24.79 -2.40
CA LEU A 61 -20.06 -24.60 -3.31
C LEU A 61 -20.10 -25.69 -4.39
N MET A 62 -18.96 -26.05 -4.99
CA MET A 62 -18.88 -27.11 -6.00
C MET A 62 -19.36 -28.46 -5.47
N ARG A 63 -19.01 -28.83 -4.22
CA ARG A 63 -19.51 -30.06 -3.59
C ARG A 63 -21.03 -30.03 -3.38
N MET A 64 -21.57 -28.91 -2.91
CA MET A 64 -23.03 -28.78 -2.72
C MET A 64 -23.78 -28.86 -4.06
N ILE A 65 -23.22 -28.28 -5.12
CA ILE A 65 -23.79 -28.36 -6.48
C ILE A 65 -23.71 -29.80 -7.02
N GLU A 66 -22.60 -30.50 -6.77
CA GLU A 66 -22.43 -31.91 -7.16
C GLU A 66 -23.42 -32.81 -6.43
N GLU A 67 -23.64 -32.60 -5.14
CA GLU A 67 -24.61 -33.34 -4.33
C GLU A 67 -26.05 -33.14 -4.84
N SER A 68 -26.40 -31.94 -5.32
CA SER A 68 -27.76 -31.65 -5.81
C SER A 68 -27.99 -32.05 -7.27
N ASN A 69 -26.98 -31.88 -8.13
CA ASN A 69 -27.13 -31.96 -9.59
C ASN A 69 -26.31 -33.09 -10.24
N GLY A 70 -25.53 -33.83 -9.47
CA GLY A 70 -24.68 -34.94 -9.94
C GLY A 70 -23.47 -34.52 -10.76
N VAL A 71 -23.19 -33.21 -10.87
CA VAL A 71 -22.05 -32.67 -11.63
C VAL A 71 -21.42 -31.52 -10.85
N ALA A 72 -20.10 -31.58 -10.67
CA ALA A 72 -19.33 -30.48 -10.11
C ALA A 72 -19.14 -29.36 -11.15
N LEU A 73 -19.99 -28.33 -11.08
CA LEU A 73 -19.86 -27.12 -11.89
C LEU A 73 -19.27 -25.97 -11.07
N ARG A 74 -18.44 -25.14 -11.72
CA ARG A 74 -17.76 -24.02 -11.05
C ARG A 74 -18.72 -22.84 -10.87
N PRO A 75 -18.94 -22.36 -9.64
CA PRO A 75 -19.75 -21.19 -9.38
C PRO A 75 -18.97 -19.89 -9.65
N ALA A 76 -19.67 -18.86 -10.12
CA ALA A 76 -19.14 -17.52 -10.31
C ALA A 76 -20.21 -16.46 -10.05
N LEU A 77 -19.76 -15.24 -9.77
CA LEU A 77 -20.62 -14.06 -9.82
C LEU A 77 -20.51 -13.40 -11.17
N LYS A 78 -21.65 -13.23 -11.85
CA LYS A 78 -21.75 -12.49 -13.09
C LYS A 78 -22.23 -11.06 -12.83
N PHE A 79 -21.59 -10.09 -13.46
CA PHE A 79 -21.96 -8.67 -13.39
C PHE A 79 -22.29 -8.13 -14.77
N SER A 80 -23.20 -7.16 -14.83
CA SER A 80 -23.47 -6.43 -16.07
C SER A 80 -22.54 -5.23 -16.21
N THR A 81 -22.17 -4.90 -17.45
CA THR A 81 -21.43 -3.66 -17.76
C THR A 81 -22.21 -2.42 -17.34
N VAL A 82 -23.54 -2.48 -17.36
CA VAL A 82 -24.42 -1.40 -16.87
C VAL A 82 -24.20 -1.12 -15.39
N GLN A 83 -24.04 -2.16 -14.55
CA GLN A 83 -23.75 -1.97 -13.12
C GLN A 83 -22.39 -1.27 -12.92
N ILE A 84 -21.37 -1.66 -13.68
CA ILE A 84 -20.05 -1.00 -13.63
C ILE A 84 -20.13 0.46 -14.08
N ASN A 85 -20.82 0.72 -15.20
CA ASN A 85 -21.06 2.08 -15.67
C ASN A 85 -21.81 2.91 -14.62
N GLY A 86 -22.79 2.34 -13.93
CA GLY A 86 -23.48 3.02 -12.83
C GLY A 86 -22.55 3.41 -11.68
N VAL A 87 -21.54 2.60 -11.36
CA VAL A 87 -20.51 2.95 -10.36
C VAL A 87 -19.63 4.09 -10.87
N ILE A 88 -19.18 4.02 -12.12
CA ILE A 88 -18.37 5.07 -12.75
C ILE A 88 -19.13 6.40 -12.76
N GLU A 89 -20.41 6.38 -13.14
CA GLU A 89 -21.26 7.58 -13.15
C GLU A 89 -21.44 8.16 -11.75
N LYS A 90 -21.67 7.33 -10.71
CA LYS A 90 -21.74 7.83 -9.33
C LYS A 90 -20.47 8.58 -8.91
N VAL A 91 -19.30 8.10 -9.34
CA VAL A 91 -18.03 8.80 -9.07
C VAL A 91 -17.97 10.12 -9.84
N ARG A 92 -18.34 10.14 -11.13
CA ARG A 92 -18.39 11.36 -11.96
C ARG A 92 -19.34 12.40 -11.37
N SER A 93 -20.57 12.00 -11.04
CA SER A 93 -21.56 12.87 -10.40
C SER A 93 -21.03 13.42 -9.08
N ARG A 94 -20.37 12.60 -8.26
CA ARG A 94 -19.81 13.06 -6.98
C ARG A 94 -18.71 14.10 -7.15
N VAL A 95 -17.82 13.91 -8.13
CA VAL A 95 -16.77 14.88 -8.46
C VAL A 95 -17.37 16.17 -8.99
N LEU A 96 -18.40 16.08 -9.84
CA LEU A 96 -19.11 17.25 -10.36
C LEU A 96 -19.82 18.03 -9.25
N GLU A 97 -20.54 17.35 -8.36
CA GLU A 97 -21.18 17.97 -7.19
C GLU A 97 -20.16 18.72 -6.33
N TRP A 98 -18.98 18.16 -6.12
CA TRP A 98 -17.91 18.85 -5.39
C TRP A 98 -17.36 20.05 -6.14
N ALA A 99 -17.19 19.97 -7.46
CA ALA A 99 -16.75 21.11 -8.24
C ALA A 99 -17.77 22.26 -8.15
N LEU A 100 -19.07 21.95 -8.24
CA LEU A 100 -20.15 22.93 -8.10
C LEU A 100 -20.24 23.52 -6.69
N ASP A 101 -20.09 22.70 -5.64
CA ASP A 101 -20.06 23.17 -4.24
C ASP A 101 -18.89 24.12 -3.97
N LEU A 102 -17.71 23.84 -4.56
CA LEU A 102 -16.54 24.71 -4.46
C LEU A 102 -16.77 26.03 -5.22
N GLU A 103 -17.32 25.96 -6.42
CA GLU A 103 -17.65 27.14 -7.23
C GLU A 103 -18.66 28.05 -6.53
N GLU A 104 -19.74 27.50 -5.95
CA GLU A 104 -20.74 28.27 -5.18
C GLU A 104 -20.12 28.99 -3.97
N LYS A 105 -19.08 28.39 -3.37
CA LYS A 105 -18.32 28.98 -2.25
C LYS A 105 -17.26 29.99 -2.71
N GLY A 106 -17.19 30.29 -4.00
CA GLY A 106 -16.22 31.24 -4.57
C GLY A 106 -14.83 30.67 -4.78
N VAL A 107 -14.68 29.34 -4.81
CA VAL A 107 -13.43 28.64 -5.14
C VAL A 107 -13.45 28.24 -6.61
N LEU A 108 -13.04 29.16 -7.48
CA LEU A 108 -13.00 28.95 -8.93
C LEU A 108 -11.61 28.56 -9.43
N GLY A 109 -10.57 29.16 -8.84
CA GLY A 109 -9.20 29.07 -9.31
C GLY A 109 -8.97 29.79 -10.65
N GLU A 110 -7.74 30.24 -10.87
CA GLU A 110 -7.29 30.83 -12.13
C GLU A 110 -6.02 30.12 -12.62
N GLY A 111 -5.99 29.73 -13.89
CA GLY A 111 -4.79 29.12 -14.50
C GLY A 111 -4.30 27.86 -13.78
N MET A 112 -5.22 26.99 -13.33
CA MET A 112 -4.93 25.79 -12.52
C MET A 112 -4.33 26.08 -11.13
N THR A 113 -4.47 27.31 -10.63
CA THR A 113 -3.98 27.73 -9.31
C THR A 113 -5.13 28.31 -8.49
N PHE A 114 -5.09 28.12 -7.17
CA PHE A 114 -6.04 28.73 -6.24
C PHE A 114 -5.34 29.81 -5.41
N SER A 115 -6.04 30.92 -5.19
CA SER A 115 -5.62 32.01 -4.31
C SER A 115 -5.52 31.54 -2.84
N PRO A 116 -4.74 32.26 -2.01
CA PRO A 116 -4.70 31.99 -0.56
C PRO A 116 -6.08 32.02 0.11
N GLU A 117 -6.94 32.95 -0.30
CA GLU A 117 -8.30 33.13 0.23
C GLU A 117 -9.18 31.91 -0.09
N GLU A 118 -9.14 31.43 -1.34
CA GLU A 118 -9.85 30.21 -1.76
C GLU A 118 -9.38 28.97 -0.99
N LYS A 119 -8.06 28.83 -0.77
CA LYS A 119 -7.52 27.74 0.04
C LYS A 119 -8.01 27.79 1.49
N GLN A 120 -8.14 28.99 2.06
CA GLN A 120 -8.65 29.17 3.43
C GLN A 120 -10.12 28.75 3.55
N ILE A 121 -10.94 29.03 2.53
CA ILE A 121 -12.34 28.60 2.46
C ILE A 121 -12.43 27.06 2.50
N VAL A 122 -11.59 26.37 1.72
CA VAL A 122 -11.57 24.90 1.65
C VAL A 122 -11.02 24.27 2.94
N GLN A 123 -10.05 24.88 3.61
CA GLN A 123 -9.50 24.37 4.87
C GLN A 123 -10.53 24.26 6.00
N GLN A 124 -11.58 25.07 5.96
CA GLN A 124 -12.69 25.03 6.92
C GLN A 124 -13.73 23.95 6.57
N GLN A 125 -13.60 23.30 5.40
CA GLN A 125 -14.49 22.22 4.96
C GLN A 125 -13.89 20.85 5.29
N HIS A 126 -14.68 19.97 5.87
CA HIS A 126 -14.28 18.59 6.16
C HIS A 126 -14.88 17.63 5.14
N TYR A 127 -14.14 17.33 4.08
CA TYR A 127 -14.51 16.27 3.13
C TYR A 127 -14.04 14.91 3.66
N HIS A 128 -14.97 14.02 3.97
CA HIS A 128 -14.65 12.67 4.46
C HIS A 128 -14.51 11.71 3.27
N PHE A 129 -13.27 11.31 2.97
CA PHE A 129 -12.95 10.38 1.88
C PHE A 129 -12.77 8.93 2.39
N GLY A 130 -13.69 8.39 3.18
CA GLY A 130 -13.53 7.03 3.73
C GLY A 130 -12.19 6.80 4.46
N ASP A 131 -11.78 5.54 4.63
CA ASP A 131 -10.45 5.22 5.16
C ASP A 131 -9.40 5.38 4.08
N VAL A 132 -8.55 6.41 4.21
CA VAL A 132 -7.45 6.71 3.29
C VAL A 132 -6.14 6.06 3.78
N SER A 133 -6.23 4.84 4.31
CA SER A 133 -5.08 4.09 4.79
C SER A 133 -4.14 3.76 3.63
N GLY A 134 -2.94 4.37 3.63
CA GLY A 134 -1.90 4.17 2.62
C GLY A 134 -1.73 5.29 1.59
N SER A 135 -2.56 6.34 1.60
CA SER A 135 -2.31 7.53 0.77
C SER A 135 -1.23 8.41 1.39
N GLN A 136 -0.23 8.78 0.58
CA GLN A 136 0.80 9.77 0.93
C GLN A 136 0.28 11.21 0.84
N ILE A 137 -0.97 11.42 0.43
CA ILE A 137 -1.56 12.76 0.26
C ILE A 137 -2.04 13.27 1.63
N GLN A 138 -1.31 14.24 2.18
CA GLN A 138 -1.70 15.00 3.37
C GLN A 138 -2.50 16.24 2.92
N ILE A 139 -3.73 16.39 3.41
CA ILE A 139 -4.58 17.56 3.17
C ILE A 139 -4.59 18.40 4.46
N GLY A 140 -4.16 19.67 4.37
CA GLY A 140 -4.43 20.67 5.42
C GLY A 140 -3.31 21.02 6.41
N THR A 141 -2.03 20.83 6.08
CA THR A 141 -0.92 21.26 6.96
C THR A 141 -0.07 22.35 6.30
N SER A 142 -0.14 23.55 6.87
CA SER A 142 0.51 24.78 6.38
C SER A 142 2.05 24.77 6.47
N GLU A 143 2.66 23.73 7.03
CA GLU A 143 4.11 23.54 7.13
C GLU A 143 4.57 22.09 6.82
N SER A 144 3.89 21.40 5.90
CA SER A 144 4.39 20.09 5.46
C SER A 144 5.62 20.26 4.57
N SER A 145 6.79 20.18 5.19
CA SER A 145 7.97 19.66 4.50
C SER A 145 7.73 18.17 4.27
N GLN A 146 7.45 17.79 3.03
CA GLN A 146 7.46 16.39 2.62
C GLN A 146 8.91 15.89 2.70
N HIS A 147 9.34 15.53 3.91
CA HIS A 147 10.62 14.88 4.14
C HIS A 147 10.49 13.44 3.64
N GLN A 148 11.02 13.19 2.45
CA GLN A 148 11.57 11.87 2.12
C GLN A 148 12.47 11.44 3.28
N ALA A 149 11.98 10.48 4.08
CA ALA A 149 12.69 9.76 5.14
C ALA A 149 13.88 10.55 5.75
N GLY A 150 13.58 11.54 6.59
CA GLY A 150 14.56 11.99 7.57
C GLY A 150 14.89 10.80 8.45
N GLY A 151 16.02 10.16 8.21
CA GLY A 151 16.40 8.97 8.96
C GLY A 151 16.66 9.27 10.43
N ASP A 152 16.71 8.22 11.23
CA ASP A 152 16.85 8.31 12.67
C ASP A 152 18.28 8.71 13.07
N MET A 153 18.50 10.02 13.28
CA MET A 153 19.79 10.56 13.74
C MET A 153 20.20 10.00 15.11
N THR A 154 19.22 9.65 15.96
CA THR A 154 19.47 9.02 17.25
C THR A 154 20.04 7.62 17.06
N ALA A 155 19.47 6.84 16.15
CA ALA A 155 19.99 5.52 15.78
C ALA A 155 21.39 5.62 15.16
N LEU A 156 21.64 6.63 14.31
CA LEU A 156 22.97 6.87 13.72
C LEU A 156 24.03 7.16 14.79
N MET A 157 23.75 8.07 15.73
CA MET A 157 24.69 8.39 16.82
C MET A 157 24.92 7.19 17.75
N ALA A 158 23.87 6.42 18.03
CA ALA A 158 23.98 5.20 18.83
C ALA A 158 24.86 4.16 18.13
N LEU A 159 24.67 3.93 16.82
CA LEU A 159 25.49 3.02 16.03
C LEU A 159 26.96 3.45 16.02
N ILE A 160 27.26 4.73 15.80
CA ILE A 160 28.62 5.29 15.82
C ILE A 160 29.29 5.03 17.19
N LYS A 161 28.56 5.27 18.28
CA LYS A 161 29.08 5.05 19.64
C LYS A 161 29.38 3.58 19.89
N HIS A 162 28.48 2.68 19.49
CA HIS A 162 28.66 1.24 19.65
C HIS A 162 29.84 0.74 18.82
N LEU A 163 29.92 1.07 17.53
CA LEU A 163 31.04 0.66 16.67
C LEU A 163 32.39 1.16 17.18
N ALA A 164 32.46 2.41 17.66
CA ALA A 164 33.68 2.95 18.27
C ALA A 164 34.11 2.21 19.54
N GLY A 165 33.15 1.71 20.33
CA GLY A 165 33.44 0.87 21.51
C GLY A 165 33.86 -0.55 21.14
N VAL A 166 33.33 -1.07 20.04
CA VAL A 166 33.57 -2.44 19.56
C VAL A 166 34.94 -2.57 18.89
N ILE A 167 35.34 -1.62 18.05
CA ILE A 167 36.64 -1.59 17.36
C ILE A 167 37.83 -1.61 18.36
N ARG A 168 37.63 -1.04 19.55
CA ARG A 168 38.65 -1.01 20.62
C ARG A 168 38.84 -2.36 21.34
N LYS A 169 37.94 -3.33 21.16
CA LYS A 169 38.07 -4.65 21.78
C LYS A 169 38.99 -5.54 20.93
N ASP A 170 39.89 -6.27 21.58
CA ASP A 170 40.90 -7.12 20.92
C ASP A 170 40.35 -8.46 20.39
N ALA A 171 39.04 -8.52 20.13
CA ALA A 171 38.34 -9.74 19.72
C ALA A 171 38.01 -9.78 18.21
N ILE A 172 38.53 -8.82 17.42
CA ILE A 172 38.25 -8.68 15.98
C ILE A 172 39.57 -8.78 15.22
N ASP A 173 39.59 -9.54 14.14
CA ASP A 173 40.76 -9.64 13.27
C ASP A 173 41.10 -8.30 12.60
N VAL A 174 42.35 -8.17 12.15
CA VAL A 174 42.87 -6.93 11.58
C VAL A 174 42.10 -6.50 10.32
N GLY A 175 41.65 -7.43 9.49
CA GLY A 175 40.91 -7.14 8.25
C GLY A 175 39.53 -6.55 8.55
N THR A 176 38.73 -7.25 9.36
CA THR A 176 37.41 -6.77 9.80
C THR A 176 37.51 -5.45 10.55
N ARG A 177 38.55 -5.26 11.37
CA ARG A 177 38.80 -3.99 12.09
C ARG A 177 38.99 -2.85 11.11
N THR A 178 39.82 -3.02 10.07
CA THR A 178 40.07 -1.97 9.07
C THR A 178 38.83 -1.62 8.25
N GLU A 179 38.00 -2.61 7.90
CA GLU A 179 36.74 -2.37 7.18
C GLU A 179 35.74 -1.59 8.04
N LEU A 180 35.55 -1.99 9.30
CA LEU A 180 34.67 -1.29 10.24
C LEU A 180 35.15 0.13 10.56
N GLU A 181 36.46 0.36 10.61
CA GLU A 181 37.03 1.70 10.79
C GLU A 181 36.72 2.64 9.61
N ALA A 182 36.80 2.13 8.38
CA ALA A 182 36.45 2.89 7.19
C ALA A 182 34.95 3.24 7.14
N GLU A 183 34.08 2.28 7.46
CA GLU A 183 32.63 2.51 7.50
C GLU A 183 32.24 3.47 8.65
N LEU A 184 32.90 3.36 9.80
CA LEU A 184 32.70 4.28 10.92
C LEU A 184 33.12 5.71 10.57
N ALA A 185 34.20 5.89 9.80
CA ALA A 185 34.61 7.20 9.31
C ALA A 185 33.54 7.81 8.38
N THR A 186 32.97 7.01 7.49
CA THR A 186 31.87 7.43 6.60
C THR A 186 30.63 7.85 7.39
N LEU A 187 30.21 7.07 8.39
CA LEU A 187 29.07 7.44 9.25
C LEU A 187 29.33 8.72 10.04
N ARG A 188 30.54 8.91 10.59
CA ARG A 188 30.92 10.14 11.30
C ARG A 188 30.89 11.37 10.39
N ALA A 189 31.38 11.24 9.16
CA ALA A 189 31.33 12.31 8.18
C ALA A 189 29.88 12.69 7.82
N GLN A 190 28.99 11.71 7.68
CA GLN A 190 27.57 11.97 7.45
C GLN A 190 26.87 12.58 8.67
N ALA A 191 27.22 12.16 9.89
CA ALA A 191 26.68 12.70 11.13
C ALA A 191 27.13 14.14 11.42
N ALA A 192 28.33 14.54 10.97
CA ALA A 192 28.84 15.89 11.10
C ALA A 192 28.36 16.85 9.98
N SER A 193 27.73 16.31 8.92
CA SER A 193 27.23 17.12 7.81
C SER A 193 25.98 17.91 8.23
N PRO A 194 25.87 19.20 7.88
CA PRO A 194 24.64 19.97 8.08
C PRO A 194 23.47 19.44 7.23
N LYS A 195 23.75 18.62 6.21
CA LYS A 195 22.77 17.92 5.38
C LYS A 195 23.22 16.46 5.16
N PRO A 196 22.94 15.55 6.11
CA PRO A 196 23.33 14.14 5.99
C PRO A 196 22.69 13.49 4.77
N LYS A 197 23.47 12.73 4.00
CA LYS A 197 22.97 11.98 2.84
C LYS A 197 22.51 10.60 3.29
N TRP A 198 21.23 10.48 3.62
CA TRP A 198 20.61 9.22 4.06
C TRP A 198 20.84 8.00 3.16
N PRO A 199 20.86 8.11 1.81
CA PRO A 199 21.22 6.98 0.97
C PRO A 199 22.63 6.42 1.24
N ILE A 200 23.59 7.28 1.57
CA ILE A 200 24.96 6.89 1.92
C ILE A 200 24.96 6.21 3.29
N ILE A 201 24.26 6.79 4.26
CA ILE A 201 24.11 6.22 5.61
C ILE A 201 23.50 4.80 5.53
N ARG A 202 22.46 4.60 4.70
CA ARG A 202 21.83 3.30 4.47
C ARG A 202 22.77 2.30 3.84
N ALA A 203 23.48 2.69 2.79
CA ALA A 203 24.45 1.82 2.12
C ALA A 203 25.57 1.38 3.08
N THR A 204 26.11 2.33 3.86
CA THR A 204 27.13 2.06 4.88
C THR A 204 26.59 1.17 6.00
N ALA A 205 25.35 1.39 6.48
CA ALA A 205 24.74 0.52 7.49
C ALA A 205 24.56 -0.92 6.99
N SER A 206 24.16 -1.11 5.73
CA SER A 206 24.07 -2.43 5.10
C SER A 206 25.44 -3.10 4.95
N SER A 207 26.48 -2.32 4.60
CA SER A 207 27.86 -2.79 4.54
C SER A 207 28.34 -3.28 5.91
N ILE A 208 28.17 -2.46 6.97
CA ILE A 208 28.50 -2.82 8.35
C ILE A 208 27.76 -4.10 8.78
N LYS A 209 26.48 -4.24 8.43
CA LYS A 209 25.70 -5.44 8.72
C LYS A 209 26.35 -6.68 8.08
N SER A 210 26.71 -6.61 6.80
CA SER A 210 27.38 -7.70 6.07
C SER A 210 28.72 -8.09 6.70
N VAL A 211 29.54 -7.08 7.06
CA VAL A 211 30.84 -7.30 7.73
C VAL A 211 30.66 -8.01 9.08
N LEU A 212 29.67 -7.58 9.88
CA LEU A 212 29.36 -8.20 11.18
C LEU A 212 28.74 -9.60 11.05
N GLU A 213 28.01 -9.89 9.97
CA GLU A 213 27.45 -11.22 9.69
C GLU A 213 28.55 -12.22 9.26
N ASN A 214 29.52 -11.76 8.48
CA ASN A 214 30.63 -12.59 7.99
C ASN A 214 31.72 -12.83 9.04
N ALA A 215 31.94 -11.88 9.95
CA ALA A 215 32.84 -12.02 11.08
C ALA A 215 32.20 -12.87 12.20
N ALA A 216 32.07 -14.18 11.96
CA ALA A 216 31.72 -15.25 12.89
C ALA A 216 31.00 -14.81 14.20
N GLY A 217 29.72 -14.47 14.11
CA GLY A 217 28.71 -14.69 15.16
C GLY A 217 29.02 -14.20 16.58
N GLY A 218 29.75 -13.09 16.75
CA GLY A 218 30.00 -12.53 18.08
C GLY A 218 28.77 -11.82 18.67
N ALA A 219 28.68 -11.77 20.01
CA ALA A 219 27.71 -10.95 20.76
C ALA A 219 27.65 -9.47 20.30
N LEU A 220 28.69 -9.01 19.58
CA LEU A 220 28.82 -7.73 18.92
C LEU A 220 27.74 -7.47 17.86
N ALA A 221 27.43 -8.45 17.00
CA ALA A 221 26.40 -8.30 15.96
C ALA A 221 25.01 -8.12 16.58
N SER A 222 24.72 -8.85 17.66
CA SER A 222 23.43 -8.79 18.36
C SER A 222 23.14 -7.42 19.00
N GLN A 223 24.19 -6.71 19.45
CA GLN A 223 24.05 -5.39 20.08
C GLN A 223 23.94 -4.26 19.07
N ALA A 224 24.52 -4.42 17.87
CA ALA A 224 24.42 -3.44 16.79
C ALA A 224 23.13 -3.56 15.97
N LEU A 225 22.52 -4.76 15.95
CA LEU A 225 21.34 -5.09 15.12
C LEU A 225 20.15 -4.11 15.26
N PRO A 226 19.74 -3.66 16.46
CA PRO A 226 18.61 -2.75 16.59
C PRO A 226 18.83 -1.40 15.90
N TYR A 227 20.05 -0.87 15.97
CA TYR A 227 20.41 0.40 15.34
C TYR A 227 20.57 0.25 13.83
N LEU A 228 21.11 -0.87 13.36
CA LEU A 228 21.20 -1.19 11.94
C LEU A 228 19.81 -1.36 11.31
N ALA A 229 18.89 -2.05 12.00
CA ALA A 229 17.52 -2.23 11.54
C ALA A 229 16.75 -0.90 11.45
N ALA A 230 17.01 0.04 12.36
CA ALA A 230 16.42 1.38 12.32
C ALA A 230 16.94 2.22 11.15
N LEU A 231 18.19 1.98 10.70
CA LEU A 231 18.81 2.75 9.63
C LEU A 231 18.59 2.17 8.24
N ILE A 232 18.48 0.84 8.08
CA ILE A 232 18.35 0.17 6.77
C ILE A 232 16.92 0.26 6.20
N ARG A 233 15.94 0.65 7.02
CA ARG A 233 14.51 0.70 6.66
C ARG A 233 14.17 1.78 5.63
#